data_AF-A0A1X7V729-F1
#
_entry.id   AF-A0A1X7V729-F1
#
_cell.length_a   1.000
_cell.length_b   1.000
_cell.length_c   1.000
_cell.angle_alpha   90.00
_cell.angle_beta   90.00
_cell.angle_gamma   90.00
#
_symmetry.space_group_name_H-M   'P 1'
#
loop_
_entity.id
_entity.type
_entity.pdbx_description
1 polymer ?
#
loop_
_entity_poly.entity_id
_entity_poly.type
_entity_poly.pdbx_seq_one_letter_code
_entity_poly.pdbx_strand_id
1 'polypeptide(L)'
;MGAVNIWRDTVTYDELTINERQKTDQKFSEMLDKVRLGFPDDETLATLSERVFSTPIENKLKILQQGGNAPVCLFPKVDMCKELNETMLANLPSPTIKIRATNLIDGTGNLHGLVNGALGTVQAISETRITVKFDRITDPCEIEKVKRKFMVMKNVFVYGSQFPLILAFAVTIHKCQGLSLDNAIIDLSENVFSA
;
A
#
# COMPACT_ATOMS: atom_id res chain seq x y z
N MET A 1 -31.41 -31.49 -22.49
CA MET A 1 -31.43 -30.08 -22.06
C MET A 1 -30.09 -29.47 -22.44
N GLY A 2 -30.09 -28.39 -23.21
CA GLY A 2 -28.86 -27.66 -23.55
C GLY A 2 -28.25 -27.05 -22.30
N ALA A 3 -26.92 -26.94 -22.25
CA ALA A 3 -26.23 -26.30 -21.13
C ALA A 3 -26.68 -24.83 -21.02
N VAL A 4 -27.08 -24.41 -19.81
CA VAL A 4 -27.45 -23.03 -19.51
C VAL A 4 -26.19 -22.20 -19.39
N ASN A 5 -26.13 -21.06 -20.09
CA ASN A 5 -25.00 -20.14 -19.99
C ASN A 5 -25.34 -19.05 -18.98
N ILE A 6 -24.98 -19.29 -17.73
CA ILE A 6 -25.29 -18.44 -16.59
C ILE A 6 -24.85 -16.98 -16.83
N TRP A 7 -23.70 -16.75 -17.49
CA TRP A 7 -23.21 -15.40 -17.79
C TRP A 7 -24.10 -14.62 -18.74
N ARG A 8 -24.61 -15.27 -19.79
CA ARG A 8 -25.52 -14.63 -20.75
C ARG A 8 -26.91 -14.46 -20.17
N ASP A 9 -27.37 -15.46 -19.45
CA ASP A 9 -28.80 -15.62 -19.17
C ASP A 9 -29.22 -15.02 -17.82
N THR A 10 -28.26 -14.69 -16.93
CA THR A 10 -28.59 -14.23 -15.56
C THR A 10 -27.78 -13.04 -15.05
N VAL A 11 -26.65 -12.71 -15.67
CA VAL A 11 -25.77 -11.65 -15.15
C VAL A 11 -26.12 -10.32 -15.80
N THR A 12 -26.56 -9.38 -14.98
CA THR A 12 -26.64 -7.94 -15.29
C THR A 12 -25.54 -7.20 -14.56
N TYR A 13 -25.11 -6.04 -15.07
CA TYR A 13 -24.11 -5.20 -14.41
C TYR A 13 -24.51 -3.74 -14.46
N ASP A 14 -24.09 -2.99 -13.44
CA ASP A 14 -24.15 -1.54 -13.37
C ASP A 14 -22.73 -1.03 -13.16
N GLU A 15 -22.27 -0.09 -14.00
CA GLU A 15 -20.95 0.55 -13.84
C GLU A 15 -21.10 1.85 -13.05
N LEU A 16 -20.32 1.97 -11.97
CA LEU A 16 -20.22 3.22 -11.22
C LEU A 16 -19.23 4.16 -11.93
N THR A 17 -19.75 5.22 -12.54
CA THR A 17 -18.97 6.16 -13.36
C THR A 17 -18.42 7.37 -12.58
N ILE A 18 -18.87 7.57 -11.34
CA ILE A 18 -18.45 8.72 -10.52
C ILE A 18 -17.11 8.39 -9.82
N ASN A 19 -16.05 9.10 -10.21
CA ASN A 19 -14.74 8.99 -9.58
C ASN A 19 -14.62 9.94 -8.37
N GLU A 20 -14.69 9.39 -7.15
CA GLU A 20 -14.52 10.16 -5.91
C GLU A 20 -13.06 10.44 -5.54
N ARG A 21 -12.10 9.67 -6.08
CA ARG A 21 -10.67 9.77 -5.69
C ARG A 21 -9.97 10.93 -6.37
N GLN A 22 -10.21 11.11 -7.67
CA GLN A 22 -9.60 12.17 -8.50
C GLN A 22 -10.56 13.33 -8.79
N LYS A 23 -11.66 13.48 -8.05
CA LYS A 23 -12.71 14.48 -8.33
C LYS A 23 -12.25 15.94 -8.44
N THR A 24 -11.12 16.28 -7.82
CA THR A 24 -10.54 17.63 -7.85
C THR A 24 -9.54 17.83 -8.99
N ASP A 25 -9.16 16.76 -9.70
CA ASP A 25 -8.18 16.77 -10.79
C ASP A 25 -8.76 16.06 -12.01
N GLN A 26 -9.60 16.79 -12.75
CA GLN A 26 -10.28 16.29 -13.94
C GLN A 26 -9.29 15.87 -15.02
N LYS A 27 -8.21 16.64 -15.23
CA LYS A 27 -7.17 16.31 -16.21
C LYS A 27 -6.53 14.96 -15.88
N PHE A 28 -6.21 14.70 -14.62
CA PHE A 28 -5.65 13.42 -14.22
C PHE A 28 -6.64 12.27 -14.36
N SER A 29 -7.91 12.45 -13.96
CA SER A 29 -8.94 11.42 -14.12
C SER A 29 -9.10 11.00 -15.59
N GLU A 30 -9.15 11.96 -16.51
CA GLU A 30 -9.30 11.70 -17.94
C GLU A 30 -8.09 10.95 -18.52
N MET A 31 -6.88 11.31 -18.10
CA MET A 31 -5.67 10.57 -18.48
C MET A 31 -5.73 9.11 -18.00
N LEU A 32 -6.19 8.86 -16.77
CA LEU A 32 -6.36 7.51 -16.24
C LEU A 32 -7.42 6.70 -17.01
N ASP A 33 -8.52 7.32 -17.41
CA ASP A 33 -9.56 6.66 -18.20
C ASP A 33 -9.05 6.24 -19.59
N LYS A 34 -8.28 7.10 -20.26
CA LYS A 34 -7.63 6.76 -21.55
C LYS A 34 -6.68 5.59 -21.41
N VAL A 35 -5.86 5.57 -20.34
CA VAL A 35 -4.97 4.45 -20.03
C VAL A 35 -5.77 3.18 -19.72
N ARG A 36 -6.86 3.27 -18.93
CA ARG A 36 -7.75 2.15 -18.60
C ARG A 36 -8.36 1.50 -19.84
N LEU A 37 -8.77 2.31 -20.82
CA LEU A 37 -9.35 1.84 -22.08
C LEU A 37 -8.31 1.31 -23.07
N GLY A 38 -7.02 1.52 -22.80
CA GLY A 38 -5.92 1.08 -23.67
C GLY A 38 -5.62 2.01 -24.84
N PHE A 39 -6.10 3.26 -24.81
CA PHE A 39 -5.92 4.25 -25.87
C PHE A 39 -5.40 5.60 -25.31
N PRO A 40 -4.19 5.65 -24.71
CA PRO A 40 -3.59 6.91 -24.30
C PRO A 40 -3.22 7.76 -25.52
N ASP A 41 -3.53 9.06 -25.49
CA ASP A 41 -3.12 10.00 -26.53
C ASP A 41 -1.71 10.58 -26.29
N ASP A 42 -1.16 11.26 -27.30
CA ASP A 42 0.19 11.82 -27.26
C ASP A 42 0.37 12.83 -26.11
N GLU A 43 -0.66 13.60 -25.76
CA GLU A 43 -0.61 14.53 -24.62
C GLU A 43 -0.48 13.77 -23.29
N THR A 44 -1.25 12.70 -23.12
CA THR A 44 -1.19 11.83 -21.94
C THR A 44 0.20 11.19 -21.84
N LEU A 45 0.72 10.65 -22.93
CA LEU A 45 2.04 10.01 -22.96
C LEU A 45 3.16 11.01 -22.68
N ALA A 46 3.10 12.21 -23.24
CA ALA A 46 4.07 13.28 -22.97
C ALA A 46 4.05 13.67 -21.48
N THR A 47 2.85 13.89 -20.91
CA THR A 47 2.68 14.24 -19.50
C THR A 47 3.23 13.15 -18.56
N LEU A 48 2.99 11.87 -18.86
CA LEU A 48 3.55 10.76 -18.09
C LEU A 48 5.07 10.65 -18.26
N SER A 49 5.58 10.91 -19.46
CA SER A 49 7.02 10.85 -19.76
C SER A 49 7.81 11.92 -19.01
N GLU A 50 7.25 13.11 -18.81
CA GLU A 50 7.87 14.17 -17.97
C GLU A 50 8.06 13.75 -16.51
N ARG A 51 7.29 12.76 -16.03
CA ARG A 51 7.38 12.24 -14.66
C ARG A 51 8.45 11.15 -14.51
N VAL A 52 9.01 10.65 -15.62
CA VAL A 52 10.06 9.64 -15.61
C VAL A 52 11.39 10.28 -15.19
N PHE A 53 12.14 9.58 -14.34
CA PHE A 53 13.45 10.04 -13.88
C PHE A 53 14.42 8.86 -13.84
N SER A 54 15.72 9.15 -14.00
CA SER A 54 16.78 8.12 -14.03
C SER A 54 17.63 8.06 -12.75
N THR A 55 17.40 8.97 -11.79
CA THR A 55 18.15 8.94 -10.52
C THR A 55 17.71 7.74 -9.66
N PRO A 56 18.62 7.15 -8.86
CA PRO A 56 18.26 6.09 -7.93
C PRO A 56 17.07 6.48 -7.04
N ILE A 57 16.16 5.54 -6.80
CA ILE A 57 14.89 5.81 -6.11
C ILE A 57 15.09 6.39 -4.71
N GLU A 58 16.13 5.94 -4.01
CA GLU A 58 16.54 6.41 -2.68
C GLU A 58 16.88 7.91 -2.68
N ASN A 59 17.55 8.39 -3.73
CA ASN A 59 17.91 9.79 -3.86
C ASN A 59 16.67 10.64 -4.15
N LYS A 60 15.79 10.17 -5.04
CA LYS A 60 14.54 10.86 -5.36
C LYS A 60 13.62 10.93 -4.12
N LEU A 61 13.54 9.84 -3.36
CA LEU A 61 12.80 9.74 -2.11
C LEU A 61 13.31 10.78 -1.08
N LYS A 62 14.63 10.85 -0.86
CA LYS A 62 15.24 11.84 0.04
C LYS A 62 14.94 13.28 -0.39
N ILE A 63 15.05 13.60 -1.68
CA ILE A 63 14.75 14.93 -2.21
C ILE A 63 13.29 15.30 -1.94
N LEU A 64 12.35 14.38 -2.20
CA LEU A 64 10.92 14.63 -1.97
C LEU A 64 10.61 14.78 -0.47
N GLN A 65 11.25 13.98 0.39
CA GLN A 65 11.15 14.09 1.85
C GLN A 65 11.67 15.44 2.37
N GLN A 66 12.80 15.92 1.85
CA GLN A 66 13.32 17.25 2.18
C GLN A 66 12.38 18.38 1.72
N GLY A 67 11.64 18.16 0.63
CA GLY A 67 10.58 19.05 0.15
C GLY A 67 9.25 18.95 0.93
N GLY A 68 9.19 18.19 2.03
CA GLY A 68 7.99 18.03 2.86
C GLY A 68 6.99 17.00 2.34
N ASN A 69 7.34 16.21 1.32
CA ASN A 69 6.48 15.14 0.82
C ASN A 69 6.81 13.80 1.49
N ALA A 70 5.81 12.95 1.68
CA ALA A 70 6.00 11.60 2.18
C ALA A 70 5.57 10.57 1.11
N PRO A 71 6.32 10.40 0.01
CA PRO A 71 5.94 9.47 -1.04
C PRO A 71 6.12 8.03 -0.59
N VAL A 72 5.22 7.17 -1.05
CA VAL A 72 5.37 5.71 -0.94
C VAL A 72 5.91 5.15 -2.25
N CYS A 73 6.97 4.35 -2.18
CA CYS A 73 7.53 3.67 -3.34
C CYS A 73 6.69 2.41 -3.68
N LEU A 74 6.30 2.28 -4.93
CA LEU A 74 5.49 1.18 -5.43
C LEU A 74 6.34 0.28 -6.34
N PHE A 75 6.37 -1.01 -6.01
CA PHE A 75 7.09 -2.02 -6.79
C PHE A 75 6.18 -3.18 -7.18
N PRO A 76 6.50 -3.92 -8.24
CA PRO A 76 5.76 -5.12 -8.60
C PRO A 76 6.04 -6.30 -7.65
N LYS A 77 7.26 -6.42 -7.12
CA LYS A 77 7.72 -7.59 -6.37
C LYS A 77 7.98 -7.29 -4.89
N VAL A 78 7.80 -8.32 -4.05
CA VAL A 78 7.92 -8.24 -2.58
C VAL A 78 9.38 -8.09 -2.13
N ASP A 79 10.31 -8.74 -2.80
CA ASP A 79 11.75 -8.67 -2.54
C ASP A 79 12.29 -7.24 -2.75
N MET A 80 11.91 -6.57 -3.83
CA MET A 80 12.26 -5.17 -4.08
C MET A 80 11.75 -4.23 -2.97
N CYS A 81 10.49 -4.43 -2.54
CA CYS A 81 9.93 -3.67 -1.43
C CYS A 81 10.72 -3.92 -0.13
N LYS A 82 11.12 -5.17 0.10
CA LYS A 82 11.85 -5.55 1.30
C LYS A 82 13.23 -4.89 1.31
N GLU A 83 13.95 -4.95 0.20
CA GLU A 83 15.27 -4.32 0.03
C GLU A 83 15.20 -2.81 0.32
N LEU A 84 14.29 -2.07 -0.32
CA LEU A 84 14.19 -0.64 -0.08
C LEU A 84 13.77 -0.32 1.37
N ASN A 85 12.82 -1.06 1.94
CA ASN A 85 12.41 -0.85 3.32
C ASN A 85 13.55 -1.11 4.32
N GLU A 86 14.36 -2.15 4.09
CA GLU A 86 15.53 -2.46 4.93
C GLU A 86 16.62 -1.39 4.81
N THR A 87 16.93 -0.94 3.59
CA THR A 87 17.88 0.15 3.33
C THR A 87 17.42 1.45 3.99
N MET A 88 16.15 1.82 3.83
CA MET A 88 15.60 3.03 4.43
C MET A 88 15.55 2.96 5.96
N LEU A 89 15.20 1.80 6.52
CA LEU A 89 15.22 1.57 7.97
C LEU A 89 16.65 1.71 8.54
N ALA A 90 17.64 1.13 7.87
CA ALA A 90 19.05 1.20 8.29
C ALA A 90 19.63 2.62 8.24
N ASN A 91 19.10 3.47 7.34
CA ASN A 91 19.49 4.87 7.20
C ASN A 91 18.83 5.80 8.23
N LEU A 92 17.89 5.32 9.06
CA LEU A 92 17.31 6.14 10.10
C LEU A 92 18.35 6.40 11.21
N PRO A 93 18.38 7.63 11.78
CA PRO A 93 19.32 7.97 12.85
C PRO A 93 19.02 7.23 14.17
N SER A 94 17.81 6.68 14.30
CA SER A 94 17.35 6.00 15.50
C SER A 94 17.70 4.51 15.49
N PRO A 95 17.93 3.89 16.67
CA PRO A 95 18.20 2.47 16.75
C PRO A 95 17.03 1.64 16.24
N THR A 96 17.33 0.60 15.46
CA THR A 96 16.31 -0.34 14.99
C THR A 96 15.85 -1.25 16.13
N ILE A 97 14.54 -1.27 16.41
CA ILE A 97 13.94 -2.15 17.40
C ILE A 97 13.29 -3.35 16.70
N LYS A 98 13.74 -4.56 17.04
CA LYS A 98 13.15 -5.80 16.53
C LYS A 98 12.15 -6.36 17.54
N ILE A 99 10.86 -6.30 17.21
CA ILE A 99 9.79 -6.86 18.05
C ILE A 99 9.40 -8.24 17.51
N ARG A 100 9.51 -9.27 18.35
CA ARG A 100 9.07 -10.62 17.98
C ARG A 100 7.55 -10.74 18.00
N ALA A 101 6.99 -11.33 16.94
CA ALA A 101 5.61 -11.83 16.95
C ALA A 101 5.50 -13.03 17.90
N THR A 102 4.33 -13.21 18.53
CA THR A 102 4.07 -14.34 19.42
C THR A 102 2.96 -15.21 18.83
N ASN A 103 3.25 -16.47 18.54
CA ASN A 103 2.20 -17.43 18.20
C ASN A 103 1.57 -17.93 19.50
N LEU A 104 0.26 -17.77 19.63
CA LEU A 104 -0.53 -18.14 20.80
C LEU A 104 -1.60 -19.16 20.40
N ILE A 105 -2.14 -19.85 21.40
CA ILE A 105 -3.26 -20.77 21.19
C ILE A 105 -4.61 -20.12 21.52
N ASP A 106 -4.69 -18.97 22.21
CA ASP A 106 -5.97 -18.29 22.44
C ASP A 106 -5.89 -16.76 22.68
N GLY A 107 -6.97 -16.06 22.28
CA GLY A 107 -7.34 -14.68 22.64
C GLY A 107 -7.65 -13.75 21.45
N THR A 108 -8.33 -12.62 21.70
CA THR A 108 -8.74 -11.63 20.68
C THR A 108 -8.37 -10.20 21.12
N GLY A 109 -8.16 -9.31 20.16
CA GLY A 109 -7.94 -7.87 20.38
C GLY A 109 -8.48 -7.07 19.19
N ASN A 110 -9.05 -5.89 19.44
CA ASN A 110 -9.69 -5.03 18.43
C ASN A 110 -8.90 -3.73 18.23
N LEU A 111 -8.86 -3.21 16.99
CA LEU A 111 -8.53 -1.80 16.72
C LEU A 111 -9.81 -1.07 16.32
N HIS A 112 -10.13 0.01 17.04
CA HIS A 112 -11.23 0.91 16.68
C HIS A 112 -10.68 2.12 15.93
N GLY A 113 -11.33 2.50 14.82
CA GLY A 113 -11.13 3.80 14.15
C GLY A 113 -10.05 3.89 13.08
N LEU A 114 -9.22 2.87 12.89
CA LEU A 114 -8.19 2.83 11.84
C LEU A 114 -8.64 1.97 10.65
N VAL A 115 -8.31 2.44 9.45
CA VAL A 115 -8.53 1.71 8.19
C VAL A 115 -7.23 1.05 7.72
N ASN A 116 -7.35 -0.09 7.03
CA ASN A 116 -6.18 -0.73 6.43
C ASN A 116 -5.51 0.20 5.42
N GLY A 117 -4.18 0.33 5.53
CA GLY A 117 -3.37 1.19 4.65
C GLY A 117 -3.24 2.63 5.12
N ALA A 118 -3.70 2.98 6.33
CA ALA A 118 -3.36 4.26 6.95
C ALA A 118 -1.84 4.38 7.11
N LEU A 119 -1.28 5.50 6.63
CA LEU A 119 0.14 5.82 6.72
C LEU A 119 0.39 6.70 7.95
N GLY A 120 1.56 6.53 8.57
CA GLY A 120 1.93 7.27 9.74
C GLY A 120 3.37 7.06 10.16
N THR A 121 3.84 7.95 11.02
CA THR A 121 5.19 7.92 11.58
C THR A 121 5.14 7.40 13.02
N VAL A 122 5.99 6.41 13.32
CA VAL A 122 6.15 5.89 14.67
C VAL A 122 6.82 6.95 15.56
N GLN A 123 6.22 7.27 16.70
CA GLN A 123 6.74 8.24 17.66
C GLN A 123 7.37 7.59 18.88
N ALA A 124 6.81 6.48 19.35
CA ALA A 124 7.31 5.75 20.51
C ALA A 124 7.04 4.26 20.37
N ILE A 125 7.94 3.45 20.91
CA ILE A 125 7.86 1.99 20.88
C ILE A 125 8.05 1.47 22.31
N SER A 126 7.15 0.58 22.72
CA SER A 126 7.26 -0.22 23.95
C SER A 126 6.96 -1.69 23.64
N GLU A 127 7.10 -2.57 24.63
CA GLU A 127 6.83 -4.01 24.45
C GLU A 127 5.35 -4.32 24.16
N THR A 128 4.45 -3.50 24.71
CA THR A 128 2.99 -3.72 24.67
C THR A 128 2.27 -2.79 23.69
N ARG A 129 2.83 -1.59 23.43
CA ARG A 129 2.21 -0.53 22.64
C ARG A 129 3.21 0.17 21.72
N ILE A 130 2.73 0.59 20.54
CA ILE A 130 3.44 1.47 19.62
C ILE A 130 2.60 2.72 19.41
N THR A 131 3.16 3.90 19.65
CA THR A 131 2.50 5.18 19.40
C THR A 131 2.81 5.62 17.97
N VAL A 132 1.77 5.81 17.16
CA VAL A 132 1.87 6.20 15.75
C VAL A 132 1.11 7.50 15.52
N LYS A 133 1.76 8.47 14.90
CA LYS A 133 1.12 9.67 14.37
C LYS A 133 0.74 9.41 12.92
N PHE A 134 -0.53 9.09 12.67
CA PHE A 134 -1.05 8.90 11.31
C PHE A 134 -1.24 10.23 10.59
N ASP A 135 -1.01 10.23 9.28
CA ASP A 135 -0.97 11.46 8.47
C ASP A 135 -2.34 12.17 8.45
N ARG A 136 -3.42 11.39 8.47
CA ARG A 136 -4.81 11.88 8.39
C ARG A 136 -5.53 11.92 9.75
N ILE A 137 -4.80 11.75 10.86
CA ILE A 137 -5.37 11.76 12.21
C ILE A 137 -4.64 12.80 13.06
N THR A 138 -5.38 13.70 13.71
CA THR A 138 -4.81 14.81 14.49
C THR A 138 -4.03 14.34 15.71
N ASP A 139 -4.52 13.35 16.44
CA ASP A 139 -3.88 12.88 17.65
C ASP A 139 -3.12 11.57 17.41
N PRO A 140 -1.93 11.37 18.03
CA PRO A 140 -1.24 10.09 18.00
C PRO A 140 -2.12 8.96 18.53
N CYS A 141 -2.06 7.80 17.89
CA CYS A 141 -2.80 6.61 18.27
C CYS A 141 -1.87 5.58 18.93
N GLU A 142 -2.35 4.95 20.00
CA GLU A 142 -1.68 3.79 20.58
C GLU A 142 -2.14 2.51 19.88
N ILE A 143 -1.18 1.75 19.36
CA ILE A 143 -1.40 0.51 18.65
C ILE A 143 -0.96 -0.65 19.53
N GLU A 144 -1.89 -1.57 19.78
CA GLU A 144 -1.63 -2.83 20.49
C GLU A 144 -1.51 -4.01 19.53
N LYS A 145 -1.03 -5.15 20.04
CA LYS A 145 -0.95 -6.39 19.27
C LYS A 145 -2.36 -6.92 18.98
N VAL A 146 -2.59 -7.32 17.74
CA VAL A 146 -3.81 -8.00 17.31
C VAL A 146 -3.56 -9.49 17.24
N LYS A 147 -4.52 -10.28 17.73
CA LYS A 147 -4.52 -11.72 17.50
C LYS A 147 -5.30 -12.04 16.23
N ARG A 148 -4.68 -12.73 15.28
CA ARG A 148 -5.33 -13.27 14.07
C ARG A 148 -5.27 -14.78 14.06
N LYS A 149 -6.35 -15.40 13.57
CA LYS A 149 -6.50 -16.84 13.39
C LYS A 149 -6.03 -17.24 11.99
N PHE A 150 -5.12 -18.20 11.91
CA PHE A 150 -4.60 -18.77 10.66
C PHE A 150 -4.95 -20.25 10.60
N MET A 151 -5.57 -20.69 9.51
CA MET A 151 -5.81 -22.10 9.26
C MET A 151 -4.60 -22.68 8.51
N VAL A 152 -3.90 -23.62 9.14
CA VAL A 152 -2.70 -24.24 8.57
C VAL A 152 -3.05 -25.55 7.85
N MET A 153 -4.02 -26.28 8.40
CA MET A 153 -4.62 -27.46 7.78
C MET A 153 -6.12 -27.49 8.11
N LYS A 154 -6.88 -28.36 7.44
CA LYS A 154 -8.31 -28.55 7.71
C LYS A 154 -8.52 -28.79 9.22
N ASN A 155 -9.29 -27.92 9.86
CA ASN A 155 -9.57 -27.91 11.30
C ASN A 155 -8.36 -27.73 12.23
N VAL A 156 -7.19 -27.34 11.70
CA VAL A 156 -5.99 -27.01 12.50
C VAL A 156 -5.70 -25.52 12.38
N PHE A 157 -5.78 -24.83 13.50
CA PHE A 157 -5.63 -23.38 13.58
C PHE A 157 -4.47 -22.98 14.48
N VAL A 158 -3.78 -21.92 14.09
CA VAL A 158 -2.75 -21.23 14.88
C VAL A 158 -3.17 -19.78 15.03
N TYR A 159 -3.01 -19.20 16.22
CA TYR A 159 -3.24 -17.77 16.42
C TYR A 159 -1.90 -17.04 16.45
N GLY A 160 -1.77 -15.96 15.67
CA GLY A 160 -0.60 -15.08 15.69
C GLY A 160 -0.96 -13.77 16.36
N SER A 161 -0.18 -13.34 17.35
CA SER A 161 -0.28 -12.05 18.02
C SER A 161 0.85 -11.13 17.57
N GLN A 162 0.50 -10.03 16.90
CA GLN A 162 1.48 -9.08 16.35
C GLN A 162 0.87 -7.68 16.23
N PHE A 163 1.71 -6.63 16.27
CA PHE A 163 1.29 -5.28 15.92
C PHE A 163 0.85 -5.23 14.44
N PRO A 164 -0.31 -4.66 14.11
CA PRO A 164 -0.84 -4.61 12.75
C PRO A 164 -0.17 -3.50 11.92
N LEU A 165 1.16 -3.41 11.98
CA LEU A 165 1.97 -2.40 11.30
C LEU A 165 3.00 -3.09 10.41
N ILE A 166 3.33 -2.43 9.30
CA ILE A 166 4.39 -2.83 8.37
C ILE A 166 5.14 -1.58 7.94
N LEU A 167 6.44 -1.70 7.64
CA LEU A 167 7.18 -0.60 7.01
C LEU A 167 6.53 -0.24 5.68
N ALA A 168 6.43 1.07 5.42
CA ALA A 168 5.68 1.61 4.30
C ALA A 168 6.49 2.63 3.48
N PHE A 169 7.83 2.60 3.54
CA PHE A 169 8.64 3.32 2.54
C PHE A 169 8.42 2.71 1.16
N ALA A 170 8.24 1.39 1.11
CA ALA A 170 7.91 0.65 -0.09
C ALA A 170 6.78 -0.36 0.14
N VAL A 171 5.84 -0.44 -0.79
CA VAL A 171 4.80 -1.49 -0.83
C VAL A 171 4.62 -2.02 -2.24
N THR A 172 4.07 -3.23 -2.37
CA THR A 172 3.79 -3.76 -3.70
C THR A 172 2.58 -3.05 -4.31
N ILE A 173 2.56 -2.91 -5.63
CA ILE A 173 1.41 -2.39 -6.39
C ILE A 173 0.13 -3.17 -6.03
N HIS A 174 0.25 -4.49 -5.83
CA HIS A 174 -0.84 -5.32 -5.36
C HIS A 174 -1.34 -4.93 -3.96
N LYS A 175 -0.44 -4.61 -3.02
CA LYS A 175 -0.83 -4.23 -1.64
C LYS A 175 -1.41 -2.82 -1.54
N CYS A 176 -1.13 -1.93 -2.50
CA CYS A 176 -1.71 -0.59 -2.53
C CYS A 176 -3.05 -0.50 -3.27
N GLN A 177 -3.58 -1.63 -3.77
CA GLN A 177 -4.90 -1.65 -4.42
C GLN A 177 -5.98 -1.13 -3.46
N GLY A 178 -6.73 -0.13 -3.93
CA GLY A 178 -7.78 0.51 -3.14
C GLY A 178 -7.28 1.59 -2.16
N LEU A 179 -5.98 1.82 -2.03
CA LEU A 179 -5.43 2.92 -1.23
C LEU A 179 -5.41 4.24 -2.01
N SER A 180 -5.53 5.36 -1.29
CA SER A 180 -5.33 6.71 -1.86
C SER A 180 -4.07 7.30 -1.26
N LEU A 181 -3.05 7.46 -2.08
CA LEU A 181 -1.74 8.00 -1.71
C LEU A 181 -1.64 9.44 -2.20
N ASP A 182 -1.10 10.33 -1.37
CA ASP A 182 -0.92 11.73 -1.74
C ASP A 182 0.30 11.90 -2.67
N ASN A 183 1.33 11.08 -2.47
CA ASN A 183 2.51 11.02 -3.33
C ASN A 183 2.97 9.56 -3.49
N ALA A 184 3.39 9.18 -4.70
CA ALA A 184 3.95 7.86 -4.98
C ALA A 184 5.14 7.95 -5.95
N ILE A 185 6.12 7.07 -5.77
CA ILE A 185 7.18 6.83 -6.74
C ILE A 185 6.98 5.41 -7.26
N ILE A 186 6.94 5.22 -8.58
CA ILE A 186 6.65 3.91 -9.17
C ILE A 186 7.89 3.41 -9.88
N ASP A 187 8.32 2.19 -9.53
CA ASP A 187 9.35 1.46 -10.24
C ASP A 187 8.74 0.15 -10.74
N LEU A 188 8.61 0.03 -12.06
CA LEU A 188 8.03 -1.15 -12.71
C LEU A 188 9.08 -2.24 -12.94
N SER A 189 10.36 -1.94 -12.74
CA SER A 189 11.54 -2.75 -13.08
C SER A 189 11.55 -3.26 -14.53
N GLU A 190 12.72 -3.69 -15.00
CA GLU A 190 12.82 -4.30 -16.32
C GLU A 190 12.18 -5.72 -16.30
N ASN A 191 11.40 -6.04 -17.34
CA ASN A 191 10.86 -7.38 -17.62
C ASN A 191 9.77 -7.94 -16.67
N VAL A 192 8.92 -7.11 -16.06
CA VAL A 192 7.80 -7.61 -15.26
C VAL A 192 6.54 -7.90 -16.08
N PHE A 193 6.39 -7.23 -17.22
CA PHE A 193 5.28 -7.41 -18.13
C PHE A 193 5.84 -7.71 -19.52
N SER A 194 5.44 -8.83 -20.12
CA SER A 194 5.73 -9.13 -21.52
C SER A 194 4.87 -8.23 -22.41
N ALA A 195 5.47 -7.66 -23.45
CA ALA A 195 4.77 -6.93 -24.51
C ALA A 195 3.85 -7.84 -25.33
#